data_AF-Q0EE30-F1
#
_entry.id   AF-Q0EE30-F1
#
_cell.length_a   1.000
_cell.length_b   1.000
_cell.length_c   1.000
_cell.angle_alpha   90.00
_cell.angle_beta   90.00
_cell.angle_gamma   90.00
#
_symmetry.space_group_name_H-M   'P 1'
#
loop_
_entity.id
_entity.type
_entity.pdbx_description
1 polymer ?
#
loop_
_entity_poly.entity_id
_entity_poly.type
_entity_poly.pdbx_seq_one_letter_code
_entity_poly.pdbx_strand_id
1 'polypeptide(L)'
;MDRLKTILIALSLPALLAASSVHAGEGTDVAWLMSYYYNRTPTDCGAGRPLDQCSGLRLRGTDSGQAFEPWDPSPNSVKSGGVSMSFLRKDVKYKDLGLKKTNGFVLKPNDFISQNEKKISTLCFFPLDAWTDYRTNAGCSENSNTTNYVEKICQDAGVKTAEQWLADYRRVNNDHQKQCGFEIKDRADDAESFWQGVRARQMVQNDRDAMETQSEIRVPPWGAEEDAQLPVLAFIYTPNPGLPSGLEKARGDQKRYFQKTGKWVPVIRADLPTANNVDARFTYNEGDQHRDAPTPKVDNECKSYIASATWLQRDDPFIKGQPWSLQVTPTECGRNMTKQQQAAAYAELFSKYGKDKQWNPDNGSMNQQLVCHLEWSGDDNGKKVYTRDKRFWNLEPVRPAVSWDDVFKQGCNPY
;
A
#
# COMPACT_ATOMS: atom_id res chain seq x y z
N MET A 1 64.99 -31.93 -4.86
CA MET A 1 64.07 -30.81 -4.52
C MET A 1 62.97 -30.80 -5.56
N ASP A 2 62.04 -31.76 -5.47
CA ASP A 2 60.90 -31.88 -6.38
C ASP A 2 59.71 -31.10 -5.83
N ARG A 3 59.21 -30.15 -6.62
CA ARG A 3 58.04 -29.33 -6.27
C ARG A 3 56.76 -30.04 -6.73
N LEU A 4 56.02 -30.57 -5.75
CA LEU A 4 54.62 -30.97 -5.90
C LEU A 4 53.77 -29.75 -6.31
N LYS A 5 53.08 -29.84 -7.44
CA LYS A 5 51.99 -28.91 -7.81
C LYS A 5 50.67 -29.44 -7.27
N THR A 6 50.16 -28.84 -6.21
CA THR A 6 48.81 -29.08 -5.70
C THR A 6 47.80 -28.39 -6.61
N ILE A 7 46.95 -29.18 -7.28
CA ILE A 7 45.80 -28.69 -8.03
C ILE A 7 44.63 -28.56 -7.04
N LEU A 8 44.22 -27.33 -6.72
CA LEU A 8 42.94 -27.07 -6.02
C LEU A 8 41.80 -27.17 -7.05
N ILE A 9 40.97 -28.20 -6.91
CA ILE A 9 39.67 -28.28 -7.61
C ILE A 9 38.67 -27.49 -6.75
N ALA A 10 38.31 -26.29 -7.22
CA ALA A 10 37.23 -25.51 -6.63
C ALA A 10 35.88 -26.12 -7.06
N LEU A 11 35.24 -26.89 -6.17
CA LEU A 11 33.85 -27.30 -6.30
C LEU A 11 32.94 -26.10 -6.02
N SER A 12 32.51 -25.40 -7.07
CA SER A 12 31.42 -24.44 -7.00
C SER A 12 30.10 -25.20 -6.82
N LEU A 13 29.61 -25.29 -5.58
CA LEU A 13 28.21 -25.69 -5.34
C LEU A 13 27.31 -24.55 -5.85
N PRO A 14 26.44 -24.77 -6.84
CA PRO A 14 25.39 -23.81 -7.14
C PRO A 14 24.45 -23.78 -5.93
N ALA A 15 24.38 -22.63 -5.25
CA ALA A 15 23.34 -22.36 -4.29
C ALA A 15 21.99 -22.37 -5.03
N LEU A 16 21.31 -23.51 -5.00
CA LEU A 16 19.89 -23.58 -5.32
C LEU A 16 19.17 -22.73 -4.27
N LEU A 17 18.93 -21.47 -4.61
CA LEU A 17 17.87 -20.69 -4.01
C LEU A 17 16.58 -21.48 -4.24
N ALA A 18 16.15 -22.24 -3.24
CA ALA A 18 14.81 -22.76 -3.20
C ALA A 18 13.89 -21.53 -3.21
N ALA A 19 13.37 -21.19 -4.39
CA ALA A 19 12.31 -20.21 -4.51
C ALA A 19 11.16 -20.78 -3.69
N SER A 20 10.92 -20.22 -2.51
CA SER A 20 9.76 -20.52 -1.69
C SER A 20 8.55 -20.43 -2.62
N SER A 21 7.85 -21.55 -2.81
CA SER A 21 6.63 -21.55 -3.60
C SER A 21 5.64 -20.66 -2.88
N VAL A 22 5.52 -19.41 -3.32
CA VAL A 22 4.53 -18.48 -2.81
C VAL A 22 3.17 -19.07 -3.20
N HIS A 23 2.37 -19.40 -2.19
CA HIS A 23 0.98 -19.79 -2.36
C HIS A 23 0.12 -18.53 -2.25
N ALA A 24 -0.60 -18.14 -3.30
CA ALA A 24 -1.66 -17.14 -3.27
C ALA A 24 -2.88 -17.65 -2.47
N GLY A 25 -2.79 -17.48 -1.15
CA GLY A 25 -3.92 -17.49 -0.22
C GLY A 25 -4.09 -16.11 0.43
N GLU A 26 -5.00 -15.99 1.39
CA GLU A 26 -5.41 -14.72 2.01
C GLU A 26 -4.21 -13.83 2.45
N GLY A 27 -3.13 -14.43 2.97
CA GLY A 27 -1.93 -13.70 3.35
C GLY A 27 -1.07 -13.19 2.18
N THR A 28 -0.88 -14.00 1.15
CA THR A 28 -0.14 -13.59 -0.06
C THR A 28 -0.92 -12.55 -0.86
N ASP A 29 -2.25 -12.66 -0.90
CA ASP A 29 -3.14 -11.67 -1.49
C ASP A 29 -2.93 -10.31 -0.83
N VAL A 30 -2.84 -10.26 0.49
CA VAL A 30 -2.49 -9.03 1.23
C VAL A 30 -1.11 -8.50 0.85
N ALA A 31 -0.09 -9.35 0.70
CA ALA A 31 1.23 -8.90 0.26
C ALA A 31 1.22 -8.27 -1.15
N TRP A 32 0.42 -8.82 -2.07
CA TRP A 32 0.21 -8.23 -3.39
C TRP A 32 -0.52 -6.89 -3.30
N LEU A 33 -1.59 -6.81 -2.51
CA LEU A 33 -2.32 -5.57 -2.28
C LEU A 33 -1.43 -4.48 -1.68
N MET A 34 -0.60 -4.82 -0.69
CA MET A 34 0.37 -3.88 -0.11
C MET A 34 1.37 -3.37 -1.16
N SER A 35 1.89 -4.27 -2.00
CA SER A 35 2.80 -3.92 -3.10
C SER A 35 2.12 -3.03 -4.14
N TYR A 36 0.84 -3.30 -4.44
CA TYR A 36 0.02 -2.51 -5.34
C TYR A 36 -0.23 -1.10 -4.80
N TYR A 37 -0.68 -0.96 -3.55
CA TYR A 37 -0.91 0.35 -2.93
C TYR A 37 0.37 1.18 -2.83
N TYR A 38 1.50 0.54 -2.50
CA TYR A 38 2.80 1.20 -2.44
C TYR A 38 3.28 1.73 -3.81
N ASN A 39 3.16 0.92 -4.88
CA ASN A 39 3.71 1.25 -6.18
C ASN A 39 2.85 2.23 -6.99
N ARG A 40 1.58 2.45 -6.61
CA ARG A 40 0.70 3.41 -7.28
C ARG A 40 0.97 4.82 -6.81
N THR A 41 1.43 5.68 -7.72
CA THR A 41 1.76 7.08 -7.45
C THR A 41 0.90 8.04 -8.27
N PRO A 42 -0.45 7.96 -8.22
CA PRO A 42 -1.27 8.96 -8.86
C PRO A 42 -1.15 10.31 -8.12
N THR A 43 -1.57 11.38 -8.77
CA THR A 43 -1.62 12.74 -8.18
C THR A 43 -2.90 12.97 -7.38
N ASP A 44 -3.98 12.26 -7.68
CA ASP A 44 -5.20 12.15 -6.87
C ASP A 44 -5.78 10.73 -6.98
N CYS A 45 -6.85 10.43 -6.24
CA CYS A 45 -7.57 9.16 -6.36
C CYS A 45 -8.76 9.22 -7.33
N GLY A 46 -8.67 10.06 -8.36
CA GLY A 46 -9.74 10.34 -9.30
C GLY A 46 -10.79 11.29 -8.73
N ALA A 47 -11.30 12.18 -9.59
CA ALA A 47 -12.28 13.21 -9.25
C ALA A 47 -11.85 14.12 -8.08
N GLY A 48 -10.55 14.41 -7.94
CA GLY A 48 -10.04 15.29 -6.89
C GLY A 48 -10.18 14.70 -5.48
N ARG A 49 -10.06 13.37 -5.33
CA ARG A 49 -10.08 12.70 -4.02
C ARG A 49 -8.67 12.51 -3.43
N PRO A 50 -8.50 12.57 -2.09
CA PRO A 50 -7.20 12.40 -1.42
C PRO A 50 -6.49 11.08 -1.73
N LEU A 51 -5.16 11.10 -1.63
CA LEU A 51 -4.30 9.99 -2.05
C LEU A 51 -4.43 8.73 -1.20
N ASP A 52 -4.82 8.86 0.07
CA ASP A 52 -5.05 7.75 0.99
C ASP A 52 -6.33 6.96 0.73
N GLN A 53 -7.16 7.42 -0.22
CA GLN A 53 -8.35 6.68 -0.63
C GLN A 53 -7.97 5.45 -1.46
N CYS A 54 -6.98 5.55 -2.34
CA CYS A 54 -6.67 4.53 -3.33
C CYS A 54 -5.19 4.13 -3.44
N SER A 55 -4.29 4.83 -2.74
CA SER A 55 -2.84 4.61 -2.85
C SER A 55 -2.12 4.83 -1.52
N GLY A 56 -0.87 4.34 -1.48
CA GLY A 56 -0.04 4.41 -0.30
C GLY A 56 -0.52 3.50 0.83
N LEU A 57 0.35 3.33 1.82
CA LEU A 57 0.11 2.52 3.00
C LEU A 57 0.15 3.45 4.22
N ARG A 58 -0.81 3.29 5.12
CA ARG A 58 -0.86 4.00 6.39
C ARG A 58 -0.36 3.07 7.49
N LEU A 59 0.88 3.25 7.92
CA LEU A 59 1.57 2.37 8.87
C LEU A 59 1.58 3.02 10.25
N ARG A 60 1.41 2.24 11.30
CA ARG A 60 1.68 2.68 12.68
C ARG A 60 2.59 1.69 13.36
N GLY A 61 3.75 2.14 13.80
CA GLY A 61 4.60 1.39 14.70
C GLY A 61 3.99 1.35 16.10
N THR A 62 4.01 0.20 16.76
CA THR A 62 3.35 0.01 18.06
C THR A 62 4.27 -0.64 19.07
N ASP A 63 3.98 -0.43 20.35
CA ASP A 63 4.40 -1.37 21.39
C ASP A 63 3.38 -2.51 21.47
N SER A 64 3.79 -3.66 21.97
CA SER A 64 2.92 -4.82 22.17
C SER A 64 3.04 -5.30 23.61
N GLY A 65 1.90 -5.50 24.27
CA GLY A 65 1.82 -5.93 25.65
C GLY A 65 0.43 -6.45 25.99
N GLN A 66 0.28 -7.05 27.18
CA GLN A 66 -1.02 -7.57 27.64
C GLN A 66 -1.93 -6.50 28.25
N ALA A 67 -1.40 -5.32 28.56
CA ALA A 67 -2.11 -4.27 29.30
C ALA A 67 -2.97 -3.34 28.41
N PHE A 68 -2.82 -3.45 27.09
CA PHE A 68 -3.52 -2.61 26.12
C PHE A 68 -3.56 -3.32 24.77
N GLU A 69 -4.49 -2.91 23.90
CA GLU A 69 -4.44 -3.33 22.51
C GLU A 69 -3.56 -2.38 21.69
N PRO A 70 -2.55 -2.88 20.97
CA PRO A 70 -1.61 -2.06 20.18
C PRO A 70 -2.25 -1.29 19.03
N TRP A 71 -3.41 -1.74 18.55
CA TRP A 71 -4.18 -1.04 17.53
C TRP A 71 -5.13 0.01 18.13
N ASP A 72 -5.29 0.10 19.45
CA ASP A 72 -6.07 1.17 20.06
C ASP A 72 -5.27 2.50 20.09
N PRO A 73 -5.96 3.66 19.98
CA PRO A 73 -5.32 4.94 20.20
C PRO A 73 -4.67 5.01 21.58
N SER A 74 -3.44 5.53 21.66
CA SER A 74 -2.79 5.75 22.94
C SER A 74 -3.50 6.86 23.74
N PRO A 75 -3.29 6.96 25.07
CA PRO A 75 -3.84 8.07 25.85
C PRO A 75 -3.49 9.45 25.30
N ASN A 76 -2.28 9.63 24.74
CA ASN A 76 -1.90 10.87 24.06
C ASN A 76 -2.69 11.11 22.77
N SER A 77 -2.97 10.06 21.99
CA SER A 77 -3.78 10.17 20.79
C SER A 77 -5.23 10.53 21.11
N VAL A 78 -5.81 9.93 22.16
CA VAL A 78 -7.15 10.28 22.66
C VAL A 78 -7.17 11.73 23.15
N LYS A 79 -6.17 12.14 23.96
CA LYS A 79 -6.07 13.50 24.51
C LYS A 79 -5.93 14.58 23.43
N SER A 80 -5.06 14.34 22.44
CA SER A 80 -4.83 15.30 21.34
C SER A 80 -5.98 15.32 20.34
N GLY A 81 -6.78 14.25 20.27
CA GLY A 81 -7.84 14.08 19.27
C GLY A 81 -7.34 13.57 17.92
N GLY A 82 -6.13 13.00 17.86
CA GLY A 82 -5.58 12.42 16.64
C GLY A 82 -4.59 11.27 16.89
N VAL A 83 -4.54 10.33 15.96
CA VAL A 83 -3.62 9.20 15.98
C VAL A 83 -2.56 9.43 14.90
N SER A 84 -1.28 9.38 15.27
CA SER A 84 -0.18 9.44 14.30
C SER A 84 -0.06 8.14 13.51
N MET A 85 0.08 8.28 12.20
CA MET A 85 0.48 7.20 11.30
C MET A 85 1.50 7.72 10.32
N SER A 86 2.33 6.84 9.79
CA SER A 86 3.24 7.15 8.69
C SER A 86 2.57 6.82 7.35
N PHE A 87 2.81 7.63 6.32
CA PHE A 87 2.31 7.37 4.97
C PHE A 87 3.44 6.90 4.05
N LEU A 88 3.44 5.63 3.66
CA LEU A 88 4.47 5.05 2.79
C LEU A 88 3.95 4.88 1.37
N ARG A 89 4.70 5.41 0.40
CA ARG A 89 4.44 5.22 -1.03
C ARG A 89 5.76 5.19 -1.78
N LYS A 90 5.77 4.72 -3.03
CA LYS A 90 7.00 4.62 -3.82
C LYS A 90 7.76 5.95 -3.94
N ASP A 91 7.05 7.06 -3.92
CA ASP A 91 7.56 8.42 -3.97
C ASP A 91 7.60 9.13 -2.59
N VAL A 92 7.37 8.38 -1.50
CA VAL A 92 7.36 8.84 -0.10
C VAL A 92 8.08 7.79 0.75
N LYS A 93 9.42 7.78 0.73
CA LYS A 93 10.26 6.73 1.33
C LYS A 93 10.87 7.16 2.67
N TYR A 94 11.07 6.19 3.57
CA TYR A 94 11.79 6.28 4.86
C TYR A 94 12.24 4.89 5.30
N LYS A 95 13.26 4.80 6.17
CA LYS A 95 13.95 3.53 6.45
C LYS A 95 13.43 2.69 7.62
N ASP A 96 12.73 3.30 8.57
CA ASP A 96 12.29 2.64 9.81
C ASP A 96 10.86 3.06 10.18
N LEU A 97 10.17 2.28 11.02
CA LEU A 97 8.91 2.74 11.62
C LEU A 97 9.18 3.87 12.63
N GLY A 98 8.19 4.75 12.80
CA GLY A 98 8.23 5.83 13.79
C GLY A 98 8.59 5.32 15.19
N LEU A 99 9.29 6.16 15.96
CA LEU A 99 9.78 5.82 17.31
C LEU A 99 10.65 4.54 17.37
N LYS A 100 11.31 4.19 16.26
CA LYS A 100 12.16 2.99 16.13
C LYS A 100 11.44 1.69 16.52
N LYS A 101 10.13 1.61 16.28
CA LYS A 101 9.38 0.37 16.47
C LYS A 101 9.83 -0.66 15.43
N THR A 102 9.75 -1.94 15.79
CA THR A 102 10.08 -3.06 14.89
C THR A 102 8.86 -3.88 14.49
N ASN A 103 7.68 -3.51 14.99
CA ASN A 103 6.38 -4.06 14.62
C ASN A 103 5.31 -2.97 14.62
N GLY A 104 4.16 -3.30 14.04
CA GLY A 104 3.05 -2.38 13.90
C GLY A 104 1.91 -2.98 13.09
N PHE A 105 1.04 -2.12 12.59
CA PHE A 105 -0.03 -2.50 11.68
C PHE A 105 -0.18 -1.50 10.54
N VAL A 106 -0.90 -1.92 9.51
CA VAL A 106 -1.17 -1.14 8.31
C VAL A 106 -2.67 -1.04 8.10
N LEU A 107 -3.19 0.15 7.81
CA LEU A 107 -4.58 0.32 7.41
C LEU A 107 -4.73 0.24 5.89
N LYS A 108 -5.83 -0.36 5.42
CA LYS A 108 -6.24 -0.36 4.02
C LYS A 108 -6.51 1.08 3.55
N PRO A 109 -6.25 1.43 2.27
CA PRO A 109 -6.82 2.63 1.70
C PRO A 109 -8.36 2.55 1.69
N ASN A 110 -9.03 3.69 1.83
CA ASN A 110 -10.47 3.73 2.11
C ASN A 110 -11.38 3.22 0.97
N ASP A 111 -10.88 3.12 -0.26
CA ASP A 111 -11.61 2.54 -1.40
C ASP A 111 -11.62 1.00 -1.38
N PHE A 112 -10.77 0.38 -0.56
CA PHE A 112 -10.58 -1.08 -0.53
C PHE A 112 -11.01 -1.74 0.79
N ILE A 113 -11.74 -1.01 1.62
CA ILE A 113 -12.28 -1.56 2.87
C ILE A 113 -13.50 -2.45 2.60
N SER A 114 -13.71 -3.42 3.47
CA SER A 114 -14.91 -4.28 3.44
C SER A 114 -16.14 -3.53 3.94
N GLN A 115 -17.35 -4.01 3.62
CA GLN A 115 -18.62 -3.37 4.01
C GLN A 115 -18.80 -3.21 5.54
N ASN A 116 -18.15 -4.05 6.34
CA ASN A 116 -18.19 -4.03 7.80
C ASN A 116 -17.00 -3.28 8.43
N GLU A 117 -16.16 -2.64 7.62
CA GLU A 117 -15.06 -1.80 8.07
C GLU A 117 -15.43 -0.33 7.93
N LYS A 118 -14.84 0.51 8.79
CA LYS A 118 -15.05 1.95 8.74
C LYS A 118 -13.94 2.66 7.99
N LYS A 119 -14.32 3.72 7.26
CA LYS A 119 -13.36 4.64 6.66
C LYS A 119 -12.66 5.43 7.77
N ILE A 120 -11.35 5.56 7.64
CA ILE A 120 -10.54 6.41 8.53
C ILE A 120 -10.05 7.57 7.69
N SER A 121 -10.49 8.79 7.98
CA SER A 121 -10.08 9.98 7.22
C SER A 121 -8.69 10.47 7.64
N THR A 122 -7.93 11.04 6.72
CA THR A 122 -6.73 11.82 7.06
C THR A 122 -7.14 13.24 7.45
N LEU A 123 -6.72 13.70 8.62
CA LEU A 123 -6.94 15.04 9.15
C LEU A 123 -5.95 16.04 8.54
N CYS A 124 -4.66 15.70 8.60
CA CYS A 124 -3.57 16.49 8.04
C CYS A 124 -2.38 15.60 7.66
N PHE A 125 -1.52 16.14 6.80
CA PHE A 125 -0.29 15.52 6.30
C PHE A 125 0.92 16.42 6.57
N PHE A 126 1.98 15.84 7.13
CA PHE A 126 3.29 16.43 7.32
C PHE A 126 4.34 15.69 6.48
N PRO A 127 5.17 16.41 5.69
CA PRO A 127 6.22 15.78 4.89
C PRO A 127 7.28 15.04 5.71
N LEU A 128 7.49 15.42 6.97
CA LEU A 128 8.39 14.80 7.95
C LEU A 128 7.66 14.63 9.28
N ASP A 129 8.20 13.83 10.20
CA ASP A 129 7.71 13.72 11.58
C ASP A 129 7.60 15.12 12.19
N ALA A 130 6.46 15.41 12.83
CA ALA A 130 6.12 16.77 13.24
C ALA A 130 5.85 16.88 14.75
N TRP A 131 6.18 15.85 15.53
CA TRP A 131 5.96 15.82 16.99
C TRP A 131 4.50 16.09 17.36
N THR A 132 3.58 15.47 16.61
CA THR A 132 2.16 15.81 16.64
C THR A 132 1.45 15.50 17.97
N ASP A 133 2.06 14.72 18.86
CA ASP A 133 1.59 14.50 20.23
C ASP A 133 1.58 15.78 21.07
N TYR A 134 2.39 16.78 20.70
CA TYR A 134 2.49 18.08 21.36
C TYR A 134 1.76 19.20 20.59
N ARG A 135 0.96 18.84 19.58
CA ARG A 135 0.26 19.81 18.74
C ARG A 135 -1.22 19.95 19.06
N THR A 136 -1.77 21.15 18.88
CA THR A 136 -3.20 21.44 18.99
C THR A 136 -3.96 20.99 17.73
N ASN A 137 -5.30 21.10 17.75
CA ASN A 137 -6.19 20.76 16.64
C ASN A 137 -5.95 19.34 16.09
N ALA A 138 -6.18 18.30 16.91
CA ALA A 138 -5.92 16.91 16.56
C ALA A 138 -4.45 16.60 16.18
N GLY A 139 -3.51 17.47 16.53
CA GLY A 139 -2.10 17.37 16.19
C GLY A 139 -1.72 18.07 14.88
N CYS A 140 -2.60 18.87 14.29
CA CYS A 140 -2.43 19.46 12.95
C CYS A 140 -1.94 20.92 12.95
N SER A 141 -1.90 21.61 14.10
CA SER A 141 -1.51 23.02 14.16
C SER A 141 -0.37 23.28 15.15
N GLU A 142 -0.55 24.21 16.08
CA GLU A 142 0.48 24.81 16.95
C GLU A 142 1.11 23.76 17.85
N ASN A 143 2.44 23.79 17.99
CA ASN A 143 3.19 22.91 18.88
C ASN A 143 3.43 23.60 20.24
N SER A 144 3.06 22.94 21.34
CA SER A 144 3.23 23.51 22.68
C SER A 144 4.69 23.66 23.13
N ASN A 145 5.63 23.02 22.43
CA ASN A 145 7.05 23.06 22.76
C ASN A 145 7.79 24.24 22.10
N THR A 146 7.20 24.91 21.12
CA THR A 146 7.80 26.03 20.39
C THR A 146 7.34 27.36 20.97
N THR A 147 7.99 27.80 22.05
CA THR A 147 7.55 29.02 22.77
C THR A 147 7.78 30.34 22.03
N ASN A 148 8.55 30.33 20.95
CA ASN A 148 8.93 31.52 20.17
C ASN A 148 8.39 31.50 18.73
N TYR A 149 7.53 30.55 18.38
CA TYR A 149 6.98 30.38 17.04
C TYR A 149 5.58 29.79 17.14
N VAL A 150 4.67 30.18 16.24
CA VAL A 150 3.30 29.65 16.23
C VAL A 150 3.07 28.96 14.90
N GLU A 151 3.01 27.64 14.91
CA GLU A 151 2.75 26.82 13.72
C GLU A 151 1.28 26.92 13.33
N LYS A 152 1.02 27.57 12.21
CA LYS A 152 -0.27 27.50 11.55
C LYS A 152 -0.35 26.25 10.69
N ILE A 153 -1.57 25.83 10.39
CA ILE A 153 -1.86 24.99 9.24
C ILE A 153 -1.28 25.67 7.99
N CYS A 154 -0.71 24.89 7.06
CA CYS A 154 -0.01 25.45 5.89
C CYS A 154 -0.88 26.43 5.12
N GLN A 155 -2.14 26.09 4.89
CA GLN A 155 -3.07 26.93 4.14
C GLN A 155 -3.35 28.28 4.82
N ASP A 156 -3.40 28.32 6.16
CA ASP A 156 -3.56 29.55 6.96
C ASP A 156 -2.27 30.39 7.03
N ALA A 157 -1.12 29.76 6.80
CA ALA A 157 0.17 30.42 6.63
C ALA A 157 0.38 30.95 5.20
N GLY A 158 -0.55 30.71 4.27
CA GLY A 158 -0.36 31.02 2.85
C GLY A 158 0.57 30.04 2.10
N VAL A 159 0.91 28.92 2.73
CA VAL A 159 1.68 27.82 2.16
C VAL A 159 0.71 26.82 1.53
N LYS A 160 0.67 26.80 0.20
CA LYS A 160 -0.22 25.93 -0.59
C LYS A 160 0.55 24.99 -1.51
N THR A 161 1.84 25.22 -1.75
CA THR A 161 2.66 24.37 -2.61
C THR A 161 3.85 23.77 -1.88
N ALA A 162 4.39 22.69 -2.42
CA ALA A 162 5.60 22.05 -1.94
C ALA A 162 6.81 23.01 -1.89
N GLU A 163 6.94 23.89 -2.89
CA GLU A 163 8.00 24.89 -2.95
C GLU A 163 7.87 25.91 -1.81
N GLN A 164 6.65 26.36 -1.52
CA GLN A 164 6.37 27.26 -0.41
C GLN A 164 6.65 26.57 0.93
N TRP A 165 6.25 25.30 1.07
CA TRP A 165 6.55 24.52 2.27
C TRP A 165 8.04 24.36 2.48
N LEU A 166 8.80 24.05 1.42
CA LEU A 166 10.26 23.92 1.50
C LEU A 166 10.90 25.25 1.94
N ALA A 167 10.47 26.37 1.35
CA ALA A 167 10.96 27.69 1.73
C ALA A 167 10.66 28.01 3.21
N ASP A 168 9.45 27.71 3.68
CA ASP A 168 9.06 27.92 5.08
C ASP A 168 9.84 27.01 6.04
N TYR A 169 9.97 25.72 5.73
CA TYR A 169 10.70 24.75 6.53
C TYR A 169 12.19 25.11 6.67
N ARG A 170 12.81 25.56 5.58
CA ARG A 170 14.21 26.03 5.59
C ARG A 170 14.38 27.32 6.38
N ARG A 171 13.41 28.23 6.34
CA ARG A 171 13.40 29.48 7.11
C ARG A 171 13.38 29.22 8.63
N VAL A 172 12.72 28.14 9.06
CA VAL A 172 12.71 27.70 10.47
C VAL A 172 13.84 26.72 10.80
N ASN A 173 14.91 26.69 10.00
CA ASN A 173 16.12 25.86 10.19
C ASN A 173 15.87 24.35 10.17
N ASN A 174 14.91 23.88 9.37
CA ASN A 174 14.52 22.46 9.31
C ASN A 174 14.07 21.91 10.66
N ASP A 175 13.43 22.74 11.48
CA ASP A 175 12.91 22.33 12.77
C ASP A 175 11.58 21.59 12.58
N HIS A 176 11.59 20.28 12.88
CA HIS A 176 10.43 19.39 12.76
C HIS A 176 9.21 19.91 13.51
N GLN A 177 9.44 20.56 14.64
CA GLN A 177 8.37 21.09 15.48
C GLN A 177 7.74 22.36 14.89
N LYS A 178 8.47 23.08 14.02
CA LYS A 178 8.03 24.35 13.43
C LYS A 178 7.47 24.23 12.01
N GLN A 179 7.56 23.07 11.37
CA GLN A 179 6.96 22.86 10.05
C GLN A 179 5.43 23.00 10.11
N CYS A 180 4.82 23.58 9.09
CA CYS A 180 3.37 23.54 8.92
C CYS A 180 2.92 22.17 8.38
N GLY A 181 1.69 21.76 8.71
CA GLY A 181 1.02 20.59 8.15
C GLY A 181 -0.05 20.99 7.14
N PHE A 182 -0.19 20.21 6.07
CA PHE A 182 -1.27 20.37 5.11
C PHE A 182 -2.56 19.79 5.71
N GLU A 183 -3.56 20.62 5.96
CA GLU A 183 -4.88 20.14 6.37
C GLU A 183 -5.56 19.45 5.18
N ILE A 184 -6.20 18.31 5.44
CA ILE A 184 -6.86 17.46 4.44
C ILE A 184 -8.37 17.39 4.69
N LYS A 185 -8.80 17.15 5.94
CA LYS A 185 -10.22 16.90 6.24
C LYS A 185 -11.09 18.13 6.01
N ASP A 186 -12.29 17.90 5.46
CA ASP A 186 -13.36 18.89 5.27
C ASP A 186 -12.98 20.09 4.37
N ARG A 187 -12.13 19.87 3.36
CA ARG A 187 -11.67 20.91 2.42
C ARG A 187 -12.04 20.59 0.97
N ALA A 188 -12.22 21.63 0.16
CA ALA A 188 -12.47 21.51 -1.27
C ALA A 188 -11.20 21.21 -2.09
N ASP A 189 -10.02 21.53 -1.55
CA ASP A 189 -8.70 21.31 -2.15
C ASP A 189 -7.92 20.19 -1.42
N ASP A 190 -8.62 19.21 -0.84
CA ASP A 190 -8.04 18.16 -0.01
C ASP A 190 -7.06 17.25 -0.78
N ALA A 191 -7.41 16.85 -2.01
CA ALA A 191 -6.52 16.08 -2.88
C ALA A 191 -5.26 16.85 -3.26
N GLU A 192 -5.42 18.11 -3.66
CA GLU A 192 -4.29 18.97 -4.02
C GLU A 192 -3.39 19.21 -2.80
N SER A 193 -3.98 19.46 -1.62
CA SER A 193 -3.23 19.63 -0.36
C SER A 193 -2.43 18.38 0.01
N PHE A 194 -3.03 17.19 -0.11
CA PHE A 194 -2.33 15.92 0.12
C PHE A 194 -1.18 15.76 -0.88
N TRP A 195 -1.45 16.01 -2.16
CA TRP A 195 -0.46 15.91 -3.22
C TRP A 195 0.72 16.88 -3.02
N GLN A 196 0.46 18.12 -2.60
CA GLN A 196 1.51 19.09 -2.28
C GLN A 196 2.35 18.65 -1.06
N GLY A 197 1.74 17.97 -0.07
CA GLY A 197 2.48 17.28 0.99
C GLY A 197 3.42 16.19 0.46
N VAL A 198 2.96 15.36 -0.47
CA VAL A 198 3.80 14.36 -1.13
C VAL A 198 4.93 15.00 -1.93
N ARG A 199 4.64 16.05 -2.72
CA ARG A 199 5.65 16.81 -3.46
C ARG A 199 6.69 17.44 -2.53
N ALA A 200 6.27 17.97 -1.38
CA ALA A 200 7.17 18.52 -0.38
C ALA A 200 8.14 17.45 0.15
N ARG A 201 7.64 16.24 0.41
CA ARG A 201 8.49 15.09 0.78
C ARG A 201 9.46 14.71 -0.34
N GLN A 202 9.04 14.72 -1.60
CA GLN A 202 9.92 14.47 -2.75
C GLN A 202 11.04 15.52 -2.86
N MET A 203 10.77 16.80 -2.54
CA MET A 203 11.78 17.86 -2.59
C MET A 203 12.88 17.69 -1.55
N VAL A 204 12.55 17.13 -0.37
CA VAL A 204 13.53 16.86 0.69
C VAL A 204 14.09 15.44 0.66
N GLN A 205 13.73 14.60 -0.33
CA GLN A 205 14.11 13.18 -0.34
C GLN A 205 15.62 12.92 -0.23
N ASN A 206 16.45 13.85 -0.72
CA ASN A 206 17.91 13.73 -0.66
C ASN A 206 18.52 14.32 0.63
N ASP A 207 17.72 14.98 1.47
CA ASP A 207 18.13 15.30 2.82
C ASP A 207 18.26 14.01 3.61
N ARG A 208 19.35 13.86 4.37
CA ARG A 208 19.55 12.71 5.25
C ARG A 208 18.31 12.47 6.13
N ASP A 209 17.78 13.54 6.70
CA ASP A 209 16.64 13.53 7.59
C ASP A 209 15.40 12.85 6.97
N ALA A 210 15.10 13.11 5.69
CA ALA A 210 13.97 12.48 5.01
C ALA A 210 14.10 10.96 4.86
N MET A 211 15.29 10.37 4.94
CA MET A 211 15.41 8.91 4.99
C MET A 211 15.32 8.38 6.43
N GLU A 212 15.68 9.20 7.42
CA GLU A 212 15.73 8.82 8.84
C GLU A 212 14.42 9.04 9.58
N THR A 213 13.55 9.92 9.07
CA THR A 213 12.27 10.27 9.67
C THR A 213 11.12 10.05 8.69
N GLN A 214 9.98 9.63 9.22
CA GLN A 214 8.81 9.23 8.46
C GLN A 214 8.08 10.48 7.95
N SER A 215 7.35 10.38 6.85
CA SER A 215 6.21 11.29 6.66
C SER A 215 5.15 10.94 7.72
N GLU A 216 4.37 11.92 8.13
CA GLU A 216 3.38 11.74 9.18
C GLU A 216 2.01 12.22 8.71
N ILE A 217 0.98 11.42 9.00
CA ILE A 217 -0.42 11.81 8.88
C ILE A 217 -1.08 11.70 10.25
N ARG A 218 -2.09 12.55 10.46
CA ARG A 218 -2.99 12.43 11.60
C ARG A 218 -4.32 11.90 11.13
N VAL A 219 -4.86 10.93 11.84
CA VAL A 219 -6.20 10.37 11.61
C VAL A 219 -7.04 10.53 12.89
N PRO A 220 -8.39 10.57 12.83
CA PRO A 220 -9.18 10.66 14.04
C PRO A 220 -8.99 9.41 14.92
N PRO A 221 -9.09 9.54 16.26
CA PRO A 221 -9.10 8.39 17.15
C PRO A 221 -10.37 7.56 16.93
N TRP A 222 -10.29 6.30 17.29
CA TRP A 222 -11.41 5.36 17.36
C TRP A 222 -11.61 4.84 18.78
N GLY A 223 -12.83 4.42 19.08
CA GLY A 223 -13.19 3.74 20.31
C GLY A 223 -12.68 2.30 20.34
N ALA A 224 -12.43 1.81 21.56
CA ALA A 224 -11.97 0.44 21.80
C ALA A 224 -13.04 -0.62 21.45
N GLU A 225 -14.30 -0.20 21.33
CA GLU A 225 -15.42 -1.02 20.84
C GLU A 225 -15.44 -1.16 19.31
N GLU A 226 -14.61 -0.39 18.60
CA GLU A 226 -14.59 -0.34 17.13
C GLU A 226 -13.50 -1.23 16.51
N ASP A 227 -12.84 -2.08 17.31
CA ASP A 227 -11.76 -2.98 16.89
C ASP A 227 -12.13 -3.79 15.65
N ALA A 228 -13.30 -4.43 15.68
CA ALA A 228 -13.77 -5.24 14.57
C ALA A 228 -14.12 -4.41 13.33
N GLN A 229 -14.22 -3.08 13.42
CA GLN A 229 -14.49 -2.19 12.29
C GLN A 229 -13.22 -1.56 11.73
N LEU A 230 -12.09 -1.66 12.43
CA LEU A 230 -10.82 -1.11 11.98
C LEU A 230 -10.38 -1.80 10.67
N PRO A 231 -10.04 -1.06 9.60
CA PRO A 231 -9.64 -1.64 8.32
C PRO A 231 -8.17 -2.06 8.35
N VAL A 232 -7.78 -2.93 9.29
CA VAL A 232 -6.42 -3.45 9.39
C VAL A 232 -6.16 -4.36 8.19
N LEU A 233 -5.19 -3.97 7.36
CA LEU A 233 -4.73 -4.75 6.21
C LEU A 233 -3.77 -5.86 6.65
N ALA A 234 -2.81 -5.53 7.51
CA ALA A 234 -1.78 -6.44 7.98
C ALA A 234 -1.23 -5.99 9.34
N PHE A 235 -0.82 -6.96 10.16
CA PHE A 235 0.22 -6.73 11.15
C PHE A 235 1.58 -6.85 10.46
N ILE A 236 2.56 -6.06 10.87
CA ILE A 236 3.87 -6.03 10.23
C ILE A 236 5.00 -6.14 11.23
N TYR A 237 6.12 -6.67 10.76
CA TYR A 237 7.42 -6.48 11.40
C TYR A 237 8.44 -6.02 10.36
N THR A 238 9.40 -5.21 10.81
CA THR A 238 10.46 -4.65 9.96
C THR A 238 11.82 -5.18 10.43
N PRO A 239 12.54 -5.95 9.60
CA PRO A 239 13.90 -6.36 9.93
C PRO A 239 14.81 -5.14 10.04
N ASN A 240 15.40 -4.92 11.22
CA ASN A 240 16.39 -3.89 11.46
C ASN A 240 17.57 -4.51 12.22
N PRO A 241 18.78 -4.63 11.63
CA PRO A 241 19.92 -5.28 12.27
C PRO A 241 20.36 -4.63 13.59
N GLY A 242 20.01 -3.37 13.84
CA GLY A 242 20.32 -2.65 15.07
C GLY A 242 19.28 -2.81 16.18
N LEU A 243 18.18 -3.53 15.95
CA LEU A 243 17.08 -3.67 16.91
C LEU A 243 16.63 -5.15 17.05
N PRO A 244 16.06 -5.54 18.19
CA PRO A 244 15.42 -6.85 18.34
C PRO A 244 14.29 -7.05 17.32
N SER A 245 14.18 -8.26 16.78
CA SER A 245 13.13 -8.62 15.84
C SER A 245 11.73 -8.36 16.42
N GLY A 246 10.87 -7.71 15.64
CA GLY A 246 9.47 -7.47 15.98
C GLY A 246 8.53 -8.64 15.65
N LEU A 247 9.03 -9.75 15.10
CA LEU A 247 8.20 -10.86 14.62
C LEU A 247 7.28 -11.44 15.71
N GLU A 248 7.81 -11.72 16.90
CA GLU A 248 6.99 -12.27 18.01
C GLU A 248 5.93 -11.28 18.49
N LYS A 249 6.22 -9.98 18.44
CA LYS A 249 5.25 -8.94 18.77
C LYS A 249 4.12 -8.90 17.74
N ALA A 250 4.46 -8.93 16.45
CA ALA A 250 3.47 -8.98 15.37
C ALA A 250 2.60 -10.25 15.42
N ARG A 251 3.19 -11.42 15.71
CA ARG A 251 2.47 -12.69 15.97
C ARG A 251 1.51 -12.56 17.14
N GLY A 252 1.96 -11.98 18.24
CA GLY A 252 1.13 -11.74 19.42
C GLY A 252 -0.05 -10.82 19.10
N ASP A 253 0.18 -9.76 18.33
CA ASP A 253 -0.85 -8.81 17.93
C ASP A 253 -1.88 -9.45 16.98
N GLN A 254 -1.43 -10.22 16.00
CA GLN A 254 -2.31 -11.04 15.16
C GLN A 254 -3.21 -11.97 15.99
N LYS A 255 -2.62 -12.73 16.91
CA LYS A 255 -3.38 -13.63 17.78
C LYS A 255 -4.46 -12.88 18.55
N ARG A 256 -4.09 -11.80 19.25
CA ARG A 256 -5.04 -11.07 20.10
C ARG A 256 -6.15 -10.43 19.26
N TYR A 257 -5.81 -9.86 18.10
CA TYR A 257 -6.80 -9.28 17.20
C TYR A 257 -7.79 -10.34 16.72
N PHE A 258 -7.30 -11.51 16.32
CA PHE A 258 -8.14 -12.64 15.90
C PHE A 258 -9.05 -13.12 17.04
N GLN A 259 -8.51 -13.28 18.26
CA GLN A 259 -9.30 -13.70 19.42
C GLN A 259 -10.36 -12.68 19.83
N LYS A 260 -10.08 -11.39 19.67
CA LYS A 260 -10.99 -10.31 20.06
C LYS A 260 -12.07 -10.03 19.01
N THR A 261 -11.73 -10.10 17.73
CA THR A 261 -12.61 -9.66 16.63
C THR A 261 -13.16 -10.79 15.77
N GLY A 262 -12.56 -11.99 15.85
CA GLY A 262 -12.79 -13.09 14.91
C GLY A 262 -12.21 -12.86 13.52
N LYS A 263 -11.60 -11.71 13.24
CA LYS A 263 -11.00 -11.38 11.95
C LYS A 263 -9.57 -11.87 11.89
N TRP A 264 -9.26 -12.68 10.88
CA TRP A 264 -7.89 -13.04 10.59
C TRP A 264 -7.22 -11.91 9.80
N VAL A 265 -6.03 -11.50 10.23
CA VAL A 265 -5.21 -10.48 9.59
C VAL A 265 -3.78 -11.03 9.52
N PRO A 266 -3.13 -11.06 8.35
CA PRO A 266 -1.82 -11.67 8.23
C PRO A 266 -0.72 -10.85 8.89
N VAL A 267 0.33 -11.55 9.35
CA VAL A 267 1.63 -10.97 9.64
C VAL A 267 2.43 -10.90 8.33
N ILE A 268 2.87 -9.70 7.96
CA ILE A 268 3.66 -9.44 6.75
C ILE A 268 5.03 -8.89 7.14
N ARG A 269 6.09 -9.47 6.58
CA ARG A 269 7.42 -8.88 6.65
C ARG A 269 7.46 -7.65 5.75
N ALA A 270 7.75 -6.49 6.33
CA ALA A 270 7.95 -5.24 5.59
C ALA A 270 9.44 -4.88 5.57
N ASP A 271 10.11 -5.10 4.44
CA ASP A 271 11.46 -4.57 4.20
C ASP A 271 11.31 -3.11 3.74
N LEU A 272 11.53 -2.15 4.63
CA LEU A 272 11.41 -0.72 4.32
C LEU A 272 12.61 -0.21 3.49
N PRO A 273 12.45 0.89 2.72
CA PRO A 273 13.51 1.47 1.91
C PRO A 273 14.77 1.81 2.69
N THR A 274 15.94 1.32 2.29
CA THR A 274 17.22 1.71 2.91
C THR A 274 17.85 2.95 2.25
N ALA A 275 17.38 3.31 1.06
CA ALA A 275 17.79 4.48 0.28
C ALA A 275 16.70 4.83 -0.76
N ASN A 276 16.79 6.01 -1.39
CA ASN A 276 15.77 6.48 -2.35
C ASN A 276 15.62 5.57 -3.59
N ASN A 277 16.69 4.91 -4.01
CA ASN A 277 16.67 3.97 -5.14
C ASN A 277 16.26 2.53 -4.75
N VAL A 278 15.98 2.27 -3.47
CA VAL A 278 15.52 0.97 -2.97
C VAL A 278 14.02 1.06 -2.70
N ASP A 279 13.22 0.18 -3.31
CA ASP A 279 11.78 0.11 -3.07
C ASP A 279 11.48 -0.74 -1.83
N ALA A 280 10.37 -0.43 -1.15
CA ALA A 280 9.84 -1.28 -0.09
C ALA A 280 9.40 -2.64 -0.66
N ARG A 281 9.52 -3.71 0.14
CA ARG A 281 9.03 -5.05 -0.22
C ARG A 281 8.19 -5.64 0.91
N PHE A 282 7.09 -6.27 0.52
CA PHE A 282 6.15 -6.92 1.42
C PHE A 282 6.13 -8.42 1.13
N THR A 283 6.45 -9.22 2.13
CA THR A 283 6.53 -10.69 1.98
C THR A 283 5.64 -11.36 3.01
N TYR A 284 4.72 -12.18 2.52
CA TYR A 284 4.00 -13.13 3.35
C TYR A 284 4.82 -14.40 3.52
N ASN A 285 5.01 -14.85 4.76
CA ASN A 285 5.52 -16.17 5.06
C ASN A 285 4.50 -16.88 5.95
N GLU A 286 4.09 -18.10 5.58
CA GLU A 286 3.19 -18.92 6.39
C GLU A 286 3.78 -19.18 7.78
N GLY A 287 5.10 -19.41 7.84
CA GLY A 287 5.81 -19.57 9.10
C GLY A 287 5.78 -18.34 10.00
N ASP A 288 5.49 -17.14 9.50
CA ASP A 288 5.42 -15.92 10.31
C ASP A 288 4.09 -15.79 11.05
N GLN A 289 3.07 -16.59 10.73
CA GLN A 289 1.74 -16.51 11.34
C GLN A 289 1.72 -17.17 12.72
N HIS A 290 0.89 -16.65 13.63
CA HIS A 290 0.67 -17.25 14.94
C HIS A 290 -0.24 -18.48 14.83
N ARG A 291 0.15 -19.58 15.46
CA ARG A 291 -0.59 -20.88 15.40
C ARG A 291 -2.03 -20.80 15.92
N ASP A 292 -2.27 -20.01 16.96
CA ASP A 292 -3.62 -19.75 17.53
C ASP A 292 -4.49 -18.77 16.71
N ALA A 293 -3.97 -18.24 15.59
CA ALA A 293 -4.74 -17.50 14.59
C ALA A 293 -4.60 -18.22 13.25
N PRO A 294 -5.25 -19.40 13.10
CA PRO A 294 -5.02 -20.28 11.96
C PRO A 294 -5.38 -19.56 10.66
N THR A 295 -4.47 -19.64 9.68
CA THR A 295 -4.69 -19.11 8.33
C THR A 295 -6.00 -19.68 7.79
N PRO A 296 -6.95 -18.82 7.35
CA PRO A 296 -8.20 -19.29 6.81
C PRO A 296 -7.97 -20.11 5.56
N LYS A 297 -8.76 -21.17 5.41
CA LYS A 297 -8.83 -21.90 4.15
C LYS A 297 -9.68 -21.08 3.20
N VAL A 298 -9.08 -20.66 2.09
CA VAL A 298 -9.80 -19.96 1.03
C VAL A 298 -10.28 -20.97 -0.01
N ASP A 299 -11.48 -20.73 -0.55
CA ASP A 299 -11.94 -21.45 -1.73
C ASP A 299 -11.00 -21.13 -2.90
N ASN A 300 -10.55 -22.17 -3.62
CA ASN A 300 -9.60 -22.05 -4.72
C ASN A 300 -8.27 -21.38 -4.30
N GLU A 301 -7.55 -22.01 -3.37
CA GLU A 301 -6.20 -21.58 -2.96
C GLU A 301 -5.23 -21.64 -4.14
N CYS A 302 -4.78 -20.47 -4.59
CA CYS A 302 -3.89 -20.35 -5.72
C CYS A 302 -2.43 -20.33 -5.29
N LYS A 303 -1.51 -20.54 -6.23
CA LYS A 303 -0.10 -20.12 -6.05
C LYS A 303 0.17 -18.75 -6.62
N SER A 304 -0.50 -18.46 -7.71
CA SER A 304 -0.42 -17.23 -8.49
C SER A 304 -1.63 -17.23 -9.41
N TYR A 305 -2.17 -16.05 -9.67
CA TYR A 305 -3.29 -15.85 -10.59
C TYR A 305 -2.80 -15.68 -12.04
N ILE A 306 -1.61 -15.10 -12.22
CA ILE A 306 -1.07 -14.73 -13.54
C ILE A 306 0.16 -15.58 -13.90
N ALA A 307 0.00 -16.46 -14.90
CA ALA A 307 1.08 -17.30 -15.40
C ALA A 307 2.13 -16.46 -16.15
N SER A 308 1.67 -15.61 -17.07
CA SER A 308 2.51 -14.68 -17.83
C SER A 308 1.69 -13.52 -18.40
N ALA A 309 2.35 -12.44 -18.79
CA ALA A 309 1.75 -11.41 -19.62
C ALA A 309 2.78 -10.82 -20.60
N THR A 310 2.33 -10.34 -21.75
CA THR A 310 3.21 -9.74 -22.77
C THR A 310 2.51 -8.59 -23.47
N TRP A 311 3.23 -7.47 -23.62
CA TRP A 311 2.77 -6.33 -24.39
C TRP A 311 2.88 -6.60 -25.88
N LEU A 312 1.79 -6.36 -26.61
CA LEU A 312 1.80 -6.42 -28.07
C LEU A 312 0.79 -5.43 -28.65
N GLN A 313 1.06 -4.98 -29.87
CA GLN A 313 0.11 -4.20 -30.65
C GLN A 313 -0.76 -5.15 -31.47
N ARG A 314 -2.06 -4.89 -31.53
CA ARG A 314 -3.00 -5.68 -32.34
C ARG A 314 -4.11 -4.81 -32.89
N ASP A 315 -4.70 -5.25 -33.99
CA ASP A 315 -5.92 -4.64 -34.51
C ASP A 315 -7.03 -4.74 -33.47
N ASP A 316 -7.75 -3.63 -33.30
CA ASP A 316 -8.94 -3.54 -32.47
C ASP A 316 -10.11 -3.05 -33.33
N PRO A 317 -11.31 -3.67 -33.22
CA PRO A 317 -12.46 -3.26 -34.04
C PRO A 317 -12.93 -1.83 -33.80
N PHE A 318 -12.64 -1.25 -32.64
CA PHE A 318 -13.17 0.04 -32.19
C PHE A 318 -12.07 1.09 -32.00
N ILE A 319 -10.82 0.68 -31.79
CA ILE A 319 -9.67 1.57 -31.58
C ILE A 319 -8.75 1.54 -32.80
N LYS A 320 -8.56 2.70 -33.44
CA LYS A 320 -7.66 2.85 -34.59
C LYS A 320 -6.19 2.76 -34.18
N GLY A 321 -5.35 2.25 -35.09
CA GLY A 321 -3.88 2.38 -34.98
C GLY A 321 -3.17 1.33 -34.15
N GLN A 322 -3.77 0.14 -33.99
CA GLN A 322 -3.18 -1.00 -33.28
C GLN A 322 -2.73 -0.66 -31.85
N PRO A 323 -3.68 -0.42 -30.93
CA PRO A 323 -3.34 -0.03 -29.57
C PRO A 323 -2.45 -1.07 -28.88
N TRP A 324 -1.66 -0.61 -27.92
CA TRP A 324 -0.95 -1.49 -27.00
C TRP A 324 -1.94 -2.28 -26.16
N SER A 325 -1.70 -3.57 -26.04
CA SER A 325 -2.48 -4.45 -25.19
C SER A 325 -1.60 -5.40 -24.41
N LEU A 326 -1.93 -5.57 -23.13
CA LEU A 326 -1.33 -6.58 -22.28
C LEU A 326 -2.07 -7.89 -22.51
N GLN A 327 -1.43 -8.82 -23.21
CA GLN A 327 -1.93 -10.19 -23.36
C GLN A 327 -1.61 -10.98 -22.10
N VAL A 328 -2.60 -11.22 -21.26
CA VAL A 328 -2.49 -11.95 -19.99
C VAL A 328 -2.82 -13.42 -20.21
N THR A 329 -1.94 -14.30 -19.74
CA THR A 329 -2.22 -15.74 -19.60
C THR A 329 -2.48 -16.03 -18.13
N PRO A 330 -3.74 -16.29 -17.72
CA PRO A 330 -4.03 -16.67 -16.34
C PRO A 330 -3.56 -18.11 -16.07
N THR A 331 -3.26 -18.41 -14.81
CA THR A 331 -3.08 -19.81 -14.36
C THR A 331 -4.42 -20.54 -14.36
N GLU A 332 -4.41 -21.87 -14.28
CA GLU A 332 -5.64 -22.66 -14.10
C GLU A 332 -6.42 -22.21 -12.84
N CYS A 333 -5.71 -21.99 -11.74
CA CYS A 333 -6.32 -21.45 -10.52
C CYS A 333 -6.86 -20.03 -10.71
N GLY A 334 -6.12 -19.17 -11.44
CA GLY A 334 -6.56 -17.82 -11.75
C GLY A 334 -7.85 -17.76 -12.56
N ARG A 335 -8.10 -18.73 -13.45
CA ARG A 335 -9.38 -18.82 -14.17
C ARG A 335 -10.57 -19.09 -13.25
N ASN A 336 -10.32 -19.75 -12.13
CA ASN A 336 -11.32 -20.15 -11.14
C ASN A 336 -11.35 -19.26 -9.89
N MET A 337 -10.66 -18.10 -9.92
CA MET A 337 -10.59 -17.20 -8.77
C MET A 337 -11.98 -16.70 -8.36
N THR A 338 -12.19 -16.58 -7.05
CA THR A 338 -13.42 -16.05 -6.46
C THR A 338 -13.47 -14.53 -6.58
N LYS A 339 -14.64 -13.91 -6.33
CA LYS A 339 -14.78 -12.44 -6.33
C LYS A 339 -13.82 -11.78 -5.34
N GLN A 340 -13.60 -12.41 -4.20
CA GLN A 340 -12.72 -11.94 -3.14
C GLN A 340 -11.24 -11.92 -3.56
N GLN A 341 -10.85 -12.78 -4.51
CA GLN A 341 -9.48 -12.90 -5.01
C GLN A 341 -9.16 -11.93 -6.17
N GLN A 342 -10.17 -11.33 -6.81
CA GLN A 342 -9.99 -10.50 -8.01
C GLN A 342 -9.07 -9.29 -7.77
N ALA A 343 -9.22 -8.61 -6.63
CA ALA A 343 -8.39 -7.45 -6.29
C ALA A 343 -6.93 -7.85 -6.11
N ALA A 344 -6.67 -9.00 -5.48
CA ALA A 344 -5.33 -9.54 -5.30
C ALA A 344 -4.72 -10.00 -6.62
N ALA A 345 -5.52 -10.60 -7.52
CA ALA A 345 -5.08 -10.95 -8.86
C ALA A 345 -4.69 -9.74 -9.71
N TYR A 346 -5.46 -8.66 -9.64
CA TYR A 346 -5.08 -7.40 -10.29
C TYR A 346 -3.81 -6.80 -9.66
N ALA A 347 -3.70 -6.85 -8.33
CA ALA A 347 -2.52 -6.40 -7.61
C ALA A 347 -1.26 -7.21 -7.98
N GLU A 348 -1.38 -8.53 -8.18
CA GLU A 348 -0.33 -9.39 -8.69
C GLU A 348 0.07 -8.99 -10.12
N LEU A 349 -0.92 -8.81 -11.02
CA LEU A 349 -0.69 -8.38 -12.40
C LEU A 349 0.07 -7.05 -12.44
N PHE A 350 -0.40 -6.05 -11.70
CA PHE A 350 0.25 -4.75 -11.61
C PHE A 350 1.66 -4.85 -11.00
N SER A 351 1.83 -5.66 -9.96
CA SER A 351 3.15 -5.84 -9.32
C SER A 351 4.18 -6.44 -10.29
N LYS A 352 3.75 -7.35 -11.17
CA LYS A 352 4.60 -8.00 -12.16
C LYS A 352 4.84 -7.15 -13.41
N TYR A 353 3.84 -6.41 -13.89
CA TYR A 353 3.85 -5.79 -15.23
C TYR A 353 3.54 -4.28 -15.27
N GLY A 354 3.09 -3.68 -14.16
CA GLY A 354 2.62 -2.29 -14.09
C GLY A 354 3.71 -1.21 -14.18
N LYS A 355 4.99 -1.60 -14.11
CA LYS A 355 6.12 -0.66 -14.30
C LYS A 355 6.41 -0.35 -15.76
N ASP A 356 5.81 -1.10 -16.69
CA ASP A 356 5.99 -0.87 -18.11
C ASP A 356 5.31 0.45 -18.54
N LYS A 357 5.98 1.24 -19.38
CA LYS A 357 5.44 2.52 -19.90
C LYS A 357 4.12 2.31 -20.65
N GLN A 358 3.93 1.15 -21.27
CA GLN A 358 2.71 0.78 -21.98
C GLN A 358 1.48 0.71 -21.07
N TRP A 359 1.64 0.55 -19.75
CA TRP A 359 0.51 0.53 -18.80
C TRP A 359 -0.30 1.84 -18.79
N ASN A 360 0.28 2.94 -19.26
CA ASN A 360 -0.37 4.23 -19.22
C ASN A 360 -1.39 4.42 -20.36
N PRO A 361 -2.54 5.07 -20.10
CA PRO A 361 -2.92 5.68 -18.83
C PRO A 361 -3.41 4.66 -17.78
N ASP A 362 -3.03 4.84 -16.51
CA ASP A 362 -3.61 4.09 -15.37
C ASP A 362 -4.91 4.76 -14.90
N ASN A 363 -5.97 4.66 -15.72
CA ASN A 363 -7.28 5.27 -15.44
C ASN A 363 -8.27 4.29 -14.76
N GLY A 364 -7.83 3.08 -14.42
CA GLY A 364 -8.66 2.02 -13.83
C GLY A 364 -9.35 1.09 -14.84
N SER A 365 -9.31 1.37 -16.15
CA SER A 365 -9.94 0.53 -17.18
C SER A 365 -9.34 -0.88 -17.23
N MET A 366 -8.03 -1.02 -17.00
CA MET A 366 -7.35 -2.32 -16.98
C MET A 366 -7.91 -3.25 -15.90
N ASN A 367 -8.26 -2.70 -14.72
CA ASN A 367 -8.89 -3.45 -13.65
C ASN A 367 -10.30 -3.91 -14.06
N GLN A 368 -11.09 -3.00 -14.66
CA GLN A 368 -12.42 -3.32 -15.15
C GLN A 368 -12.41 -4.42 -16.21
N GLN A 369 -11.48 -4.33 -17.16
CA GLN A 369 -11.28 -5.35 -18.19
C GLN A 369 -10.91 -6.71 -17.59
N LEU A 370 -10.01 -6.76 -16.60
CA LEU A 370 -9.61 -8.00 -15.93
C LEU A 370 -10.77 -8.65 -15.17
N VAL A 371 -11.50 -7.86 -14.37
CA VAL A 371 -12.68 -8.34 -13.64
C VAL A 371 -13.76 -8.81 -14.60
N CYS A 372 -14.03 -8.08 -15.67
CA CYS A 372 -15.01 -8.52 -16.65
C CYS A 372 -14.58 -9.82 -17.35
N HIS A 373 -13.30 -9.99 -17.69
CA HIS A 373 -12.83 -11.26 -18.25
C HIS A 373 -13.09 -12.45 -17.32
N LEU A 374 -13.11 -12.23 -16.02
CA LEU A 374 -13.46 -13.26 -15.04
C LEU A 374 -14.96 -13.52 -14.97
N GLU A 375 -15.80 -12.50 -15.05
CA GLU A 375 -17.23 -12.63 -14.75
C GLU A 375 -18.11 -12.79 -15.98
N TRP A 376 -17.71 -12.27 -17.14
CA TRP A 376 -18.55 -12.19 -18.31
C TRP A 376 -18.74 -13.55 -18.99
N SER A 377 -19.96 -13.74 -19.49
CA SER A 377 -20.31 -14.83 -20.39
C SER A 377 -21.20 -14.31 -21.50
N GLY A 378 -21.05 -14.84 -22.70
CA GLY A 378 -21.88 -14.52 -23.85
C GLY A 378 -22.34 -15.78 -24.58
N ASP A 379 -22.90 -15.57 -25.77
CA ASP A 379 -23.31 -16.63 -26.68
C ASP A 379 -22.57 -16.46 -28.01
N ASP A 380 -22.08 -17.58 -28.55
CA ASP A 380 -21.52 -17.68 -29.90
C ASP A 380 -22.19 -18.86 -30.60
N ASN A 381 -23.07 -18.55 -31.56
CA ASN A 381 -23.84 -19.53 -32.33
C ASN A 381 -24.62 -20.55 -31.46
N GLY A 382 -25.26 -20.08 -30.39
CA GLY A 382 -26.03 -20.91 -29.47
C GLY A 382 -25.18 -21.67 -28.44
N LYS A 383 -23.85 -21.44 -28.42
CA LYS A 383 -22.94 -21.97 -27.41
C LYS A 383 -22.56 -20.88 -26.43
N LYS A 384 -22.80 -21.13 -25.15
CA LYS A 384 -22.34 -20.25 -24.07
C LYS A 384 -20.82 -20.21 -24.02
N VAL A 385 -20.24 -19.01 -24.07
CA VAL A 385 -18.80 -18.75 -23.98
C VAL A 385 -18.52 -17.97 -22.71
N TYR A 386 -17.51 -18.38 -21.95
CA TYR A 386 -17.03 -17.65 -20.78
C TYR A 386 -15.67 -17.02 -21.11
N THR A 387 -15.50 -15.73 -20.84
CA THR A 387 -14.20 -15.05 -21.07
C THR A 387 -13.10 -15.63 -20.20
N ARG A 388 -13.42 -16.16 -19.01
CA ARG A 388 -12.45 -16.80 -18.12
C ARG A 388 -11.78 -18.03 -18.72
N ASP A 389 -12.44 -18.69 -19.68
CA ASP A 389 -11.93 -19.89 -20.36
C ASP A 389 -11.06 -19.56 -21.57
N LYS A 390 -11.04 -18.29 -22.02
CA LYS A 390 -10.21 -17.86 -23.15
C LYS A 390 -8.74 -18.02 -22.81
N ARG A 391 -7.94 -18.59 -23.72
CA ARG A 391 -6.50 -18.78 -23.53
C ARG A 391 -5.79 -17.51 -23.06
N PHE A 392 -6.14 -16.37 -23.65
CA PHE A 392 -5.59 -15.06 -23.33
C PHE A 392 -6.68 -14.06 -22.96
N TRP A 393 -6.38 -13.17 -22.01
CA TRP A 393 -7.16 -11.97 -21.71
C TRP A 393 -6.39 -10.77 -22.24
N ASN A 394 -7.06 -9.92 -23.00
CA ASN A 394 -6.44 -8.79 -23.66
C ASN A 394 -6.91 -7.53 -22.96
N LEU A 395 -5.98 -6.82 -22.34
CA LEU A 395 -6.28 -5.63 -21.55
C LEU A 395 -5.58 -4.42 -22.20
N GLU A 396 -6.37 -3.44 -22.65
CA GLU A 396 -5.89 -2.23 -23.31
C GLU A 396 -6.02 -0.99 -22.40
N PRO A 397 -4.91 -0.34 -22.00
CA PRO A 397 -4.95 0.78 -21.07
C PRO A 397 -5.60 2.04 -21.67
N VAL A 398 -5.59 2.16 -23.00
CA VAL A 398 -6.22 3.28 -23.72
C VAL A 398 -7.75 3.29 -23.62
N ARG A 399 -8.38 2.20 -23.15
CA ARG A 399 -9.83 2.14 -23.00
C ARG A 399 -10.33 3.09 -21.90
N PRO A 400 -11.52 3.67 -22.06
CA PRO A 400 -12.11 4.50 -21.01
C PRO A 400 -12.51 3.64 -19.81
N ALA A 401 -12.42 4.22 -18.62
CA ALA A 401 -13.09 3.68 -17.45
C ALA A 401 -14.57 4.12 -17.48
N VAL A 402 -15.49 3.16 -17.48
CA VAL A 402 -16.94 3.39 -17.63
C VAL A 402 -17.72 2.70 -16.50
N SER A 403 -19.06 2.78 -16.51
CA SER A 403 -19.88 2.05 -15.54
C SER A 403 -19.69 0.53 -15.69
N TRP A 404 -19.84 -0.25 -14.61
CA TRP A 404 -19.75 -1.71 -14.73
C TRP A 404 -20.77 -2.28 -15.73
N ASP A 405 -21.98 -1.72 -15.76
CA ASP A 405 -23.01 -2.10 -16.73
C ASP A 405 -22.51 -1.92 -18.17
N ASP A 406 -21.84 -0.81 -18.47
CA ASP A 406 -21.25 -0.56 -19.79
C ASP A 406 -20.08 -1.51 -20.08
N VAL A 407 -19.21 -1.80 -19.10
CA VAL A 407 -18.10 -2.77 -19.25
C VAL A 407 -18.65 -4.14 -19.67
N PHE A 408 -19.67 -4.64 -18.96
CA PHE A 408 -20.26 -5.95 -19.25
C PHE A 408 -21.08 -5.95 -20.55
N LYS A 409 -21.83 -4.88 -20.82
CA LYS A 409 -22.60 -4.71 -22.07
C LYS A 409 -21.71 -4.70 -23.30
N GLN A 410 -20.51 -4.14 -23.19
CA GLN A 410 -19.53 -4.04 -24.28
C GLN A 410 -18.54 -5.23 -24.33
N GLY A 411 -18.80 -6.32 -23.59
CA GLY A 411 -17.99 -7.53 -23.69
C GLY A 411 -16.57 -7.36 -23.16
N CYS A 412 -16.43 -6.64 -22.04
CA CYS A 412 -15.21 -6.39 -21.28
C CYS A 412 -14.27 -5.33 -21.83
N ASN A 413 -14.45 -4.89 -23.07
CA ASN A 413 -13.54 -4.00 -23.76
C ASN A 413 -14.26 -2.72 -24.18
N PRO A 414 -14.53 -1.78 -23.24
CA PRO A 414 -15.28 -0.57 -23.55
C PRO A 414 -14.57 0.34 -24.56
N TYR A 415 -15.32 1.14 -25.30
CA TYR A 415 -14.81 2.05 -26.34
C TYR A 415 -15.53 3.40 -26.38
#